data_AF-A0A4U7GAC6-F1
#
_entry.id   AF-A0A4U7GAC6-F1
#
_cell.length_a   1.000
_cell.length_b   1.000
_cell.length_c   1.000
_cell.angle_alpha   90.00
_cell.angle_beta   90.00
_cell.angle_gamma   90.00
#
_symmetry.space_group_name_H-M   'P 1'
#
loop_
_entity.id
_entity.type
_entity.pdbx_description
1 polymer ?
#
loop_
_entity_poly.entity_id
_entity_poly.type
_entity_poly.pdbx_seq_one_letter_code
_entity_poly.pdbx_strand_id
1 'polypeptide(L)' 'MWGKIEALLIEKKMTKYELSQKAGLNQNCLIDLKKGRKKSLKFDDVVKIADVLGVSLDEFR' A
#
# COMPACT_ATOMS: atom_id res chain seq x y z
N MET A 1 -1.22 -8.14 5.24
CA MET A 1 -0.75 -6.85 4.67
C MET A 1 -1.66 -6.34 3.55
N TRP A 2 -1.82 -7.05 2.41
CA TRP A 2 -2.67 -6.57 1.30
C TRP A 2 -4.14 -6.34 1.66
N GLY A 3 -4.77 -7.26 2.39
CA GLY A 3 -6.19 -7.13 2.76
C GLY A 3 -6.51 -5.86 3.55
N LYS A 4 -5.63 -5.47 4.49
CA LYS A 4 -5.77 -4.21 5.25
C LYS A 4 -5.59 -2.98 4.35
N ILE A 5 -4.59 -3.00 3.46
CA ILE A 5 -4.40 -1.93 2.46
C ILE A 5 -5.64 -1.80 1.59
N GLU A 6 -6.22 -2.90 1.14
CA GLU A 6 -7.41 -2.88 0.28
C GLU A 6 -8.64 -2.33 1.03
N ALA A 7 -8.82 -2.69 2.31
CA ALA A 7 -9.87 -2.10 3.15
C ALA A 7 -9.69 -0.58 3.31
N LEU A 8 -8.48 -0.11 3.64
CA LEU A 8 -8.16 1.31 3.77
C LEU A 8 -8.35 2.08 2.45
N LEU A 9 -8.01 1.45 1.33
CA LEU A 9 -8.26 2.02 0.00
C LEU A 9 -9.76 2.20 -0.27
N ILE A 10 -10.58 1.20 0.09
CA ILE A 10 -12.03 1.27 -0.06
C ILE A 10 -12.61 2.36 0.84
N GLU A 11 -12.20 2.41 2.12
CA GLU A 11 -12.63 3.45 3.07
C GLU A 11 -12.28 4.86 2.59
N LYS A 12 -11.07 5.03 2.04
CA LYS A 12 -10.62 6.32 1.49
C LYS A 12 -11.11 6.61 0.07
N LYS A 13 -11.92 5.72 -0.53
CA LYS A 13 -12.31 5.77 -1.96
C LYS A 13 -11.13 6.02 -2.89
N MET A 14 -9.98 5.44 -2.57
CA MET A 14 -8.74 5.64 -3.29
C MET A 14 -8.43 4.40 -4.13
N THR A 15 -8.04 4.61 -5.38
CA THR A 15 -7.65 3.49 -6.24
C THR A 15 -6.19 3.09 -6.00
N LYS A 16 -5.85 1.84 -6.34
CA LYS A 16 -4.45 1.34 -6.29
C LYS A 16 -3.52 2.21 -7.15
N TYR A 17 -4.06 2.76 -8.23
CA TYR A 17 -3.34 3.66 -9.13
C TYR A 17 -3.04 5.01 -8.46
N GLU A 18 -4.05 5.63 -7.83
CA GLU A 18 -3.83 6.87 -7.07
C GLU A 18 -2.87 6.67 -5.91
N LEU A 19 -2.98 5.54 -5.21
CA LEU A 19 -2.02 5.17 -4.17
C LEU A 19 -0.61 5.09 -4.74
N SER A 20 -0.41 4.43 -5.89
CA SER A 20 0.92 4.33 -6.51
C SER A 20 1.46 5.68 -6.95
N GLN A 21 0.60 6.55 -7.51
CA GLN A 21 0.99 7.90 -7.90
C GLN A 21 1.40 8.74 -6.68
N LYS A 22 0.53 8.79 -5.67
CA LYS A 22 0.76 9.60 -4.45
C LYS A 22 1.94 9.08 -3.64
N ALA A 23 2.07 7.76 -3.51
CA ALA A 23 3.16 7.14 -2.78
C ALA A 23 4.45 7.09 -3.61
N GLY A 24 4.46 7.54 -4.87
CA GLY A 24 5.64 7.45 -5.75
C GLY A 24 6.14 6.02 -5.93
N LEU A 25 5.24 5.04 -5.91
CA LEU A 25 5.56 3.62 -6.00
C LEU A 25 5.46 3.10 -7.42
N ASN A 26 6.39 2.21 -7.75
CA ASN A 26 6.32 1.49 -9.02
C ASN A 26 5.12 0.55 -9.00
N GLN A 27 4.29 0.58 -10.05
CA GLN A 27 3.06 -0.23 -10.16
C GLN A 27 3.32 -1.73 -9.96
N ASN A 28 4.49 -2.20 -10.40
CA ASN A 28 4.91 -3.59 -10.21
C ASN A 28 4.96 -3.99 -8.73
N CYS A 29 5.33 -3.08 -7.82
CA CYS A 29 5.37 -3.37 -6.38
C CYS A 29 3.97 -3.64 -5.81
N LEU A 30 2.96 -2.88 -6.22
CA LEU A 30 1.56 -3.11 -5.82
C LEU A 30 1.01 -4.40 -6.42
N ILE A 31 1.37 -4.73 -7.66
CA ILE A 31 0.94 -5.97 -8.31
C ILE A 31 1.55 -7.19 -7.60
N ASP A 32 2.84 -7.16 -7.27
CA ASP A 32 3.51 -8.26 -6.56
C ASP A 32 2.99 -8.41 -5.12
N LEU A 33 2.65 -7.30 -4.46
CA LEU A 33 2.01 -7.29 -3.15
C LEU A 33 0.59 -7.87 -3.21
N LYS A 34 -0.21 -7.49 -4.21
CA LYS A 34 -1.56 -8.04 -4.45
C LYS A 34 -1.50 -9.55 -4.76
N LYS A 35 -0.53 -9.97 -5.58
CA LYS A 35 -0.34 -11.38 -5.95
C LYS A 35 0.26 -12.23 -4.82
N GLY A 36 0.61 -11.64 -3.67
CA GLY A 36 1.22 -12.35 -2.55
C GLY A 36 2.64 -12.86 -2.85
N ARG A 37 3.25 -12.46 -3.98
CA ARG A 37 4.64 -12.81 -4.33
C ARG A 37 5.63 -12.12 -3.40
N LYS A 38 5.28 -10.92 -2.92
CA LYS A 38 6.00 -10.23 -1.85
C LYS A 38 5.15 -10.23 -0.59
N LYS A 39 5.63 -10.90 0.46
CA LYS A 39 5.06 -10.83 1.81
C LYS A 39 5.31 -9.47 2.49
N SER A 40 6.36 -8.77 2.07
CA SER A 40 6.74 -7.46 2.60
C SER A 40 7.24 -6.54 1.48
N LEU A 41 6.75 -5.32 1.48
CA LEU A 41 7.35 -4.21 0.73
C LEU A 41 8.65 -3.76 1.40
N LYS A 42 9.49 -2.98 0.70
CA LYS A 42 10.60 -2.31 1.38
C LYS A 42 10.01 -1.36 2.42
N PHE A 43 10.68 -1.19 3.56
CA PHE A 43 10.23 -0.30 4.62
C PHE A 43 9.87 1.10 4.08
N ASP A 44 10.71 1.64 3.19
CA ASP A 44 10.48 2.91 2.49
C ASP A 44 9.14 2.96 1.73
N ASP A 45 8.77 1.87 1.05
CA ASP A 45 7.50 1.80 0.32
C ASP A 45 6.31 1.70 1.27
N VAL A 46 6.45 0.96 2.39
CA VAL A 46 5.41 0.86 3.42
C VAL A 46 5.20 2.22 4.08
N VAL A 47 6.27 2.95 4.37
CA VAL A 47 6.21 4.33 4.91
C VAL A 47 5.44 5.24 3.97
N LYS A 48 5.73 5.21 2.66
CA LYS A 48 5.00 6.05 1.68
C LYS A 48 3.52 5.68 1.58
N ILE A 49 3.18 4.39 1.61
CA ILE A 49 1.78 3.94 1.62
C ILE A 49 1.09 4.39 2.91
N ALA A 50 1.75 4.21 4.05
CA ALA A 50 1.24 4.62 5.36
C ALA A 50 0.98 6.12 5.42
N ASP A 51 1.91 6.92 4.89
CA ASP A 51 1.81 8.38 4.79
C ASP A 51 0.62 8.80 3.93
N VAL A 52 0.49 8.24 2.72
CA VAL A 52 -0.64 8.54 1.82
C VAL A 52 -1.98 8.08 2.37
N LEU A 53 -2.00 6.90 2.99
CA LEU A 53 -3.19 6.38 3.65
C LEU A 53 -3.43 7.03 5.01
N GLY A 54 -2.51 7.86 5.53
CA GLY A 54 -2.61 8.47 6.85
C GLY A 54 -2.81 7.45 7.98
N VAL A 55 -2.20 6.27 7.86
CA VAL A 55 -2.27 5.20 8.85
C VAL A 55 -0.89 4.91 9.42
N SER A 56 -0.84 4.36 10.63
CA SER A 56 0.42 3.96 11.24
C SER A 56 0.94 2.66 10.60
N LEU A 57 2.26 2.50 10.55
CA LEU A 57 2.92 1.27 10.09
C LEU A 57 2.50 0.03 10.89
N ASP A 58 2.08 0.22 12.14
CA ASP A 58 1.63 -0.85 13.03
C ASP A 58 0.33 -1.51 12.53
N GLU A 59 -0.49 -0.79 11.77
CA GLU A 59 -1.64 -1.38 11.07
C GLU A 59 -1.21 -2.41 10.03
N PHE A 60 0.01 -2.31 9.47
CA PHE A 60 0.52 -3.28 8.51
C PHE A 60 1.21 -4.49 9.14
N ARG A 61 1.32 -4.52 10.48
CA ARG A 61 1.88 -5.64 11.26
C ARG A 61 0.97 -6.87 11.23
#